data_AF-A0A9E5TIA8-F1
#
_entry.id   AF-A0A9E5TIA8-F1
#
_cell.length_a   1.000
_cell.length_b   1.000
_cell.length_c   1.000
_cell.angle_alpha   90.00
_cell.angle_beta   90.00
_cell.angle_gamma   90.00
#
_symmetry.space_group_name_H-M   'P 1'
#
loop_
_entity.id
_entity.type
_entity.pdbx_description
1 polymer ?
#
loop_
_entity_poly.entity_id
_entity_poly.type
_entity_poly.pdbx_seq_one_letter_code
_entity_poly.pdbx_strand_id
1 'polypeptide(L)'
;MSQLRKRARCLLSVLPLIALAPLGCGTPVTESTSSAPATYSDEATANAPRPCLVVAEDLWDDERELFGSVERAYSDCPAGPAEGSSEAMAWLRSGDSELALVSGPSPGAGAELVRTEPYALIAHVASPFDDVPLAWLRDVFQDPGEHTVVVARGGHAVKELLGVDELAPDAVHVSSWEEARDRVAQDRAALALVPWRAVDFHVRALAIDGQAVGPGHAESYAYQRRWWLIGAVEDQWELCRALREGLADHTGPLISFVAVGDVMLGRGVGRLMAANSPQYPFLLTRELTSAADVAFANLECPLTSRGAPQGGIALRASPEAVEGLSDAGFDVLSLANNHTDDYG
;
A
#
# COMPACT_ATOMS: atom_id res chain seq x y z
N MET A 1 29.00 -25.42 -17.46
CA MET A 1 27.84 -25.27 -18.39
C MET A 1 26.66 -24.74 -17.59
N SER A 2 25.84 -23.85 -18.16
CA SER A 2 24.49 -23.48 -17.68
C SER A 2 24.31 -23.11 -16.20
N GLN A 3 24.97 -22.04 -15.73
CA GLN A 3 24.46 -21.26 -14.59
C GLN A 3 23.43 -20.25 -15.13
N LEU A 4 22.14 -20.63 -15.15
CA LEU A 4 21.05 -19.69 -15.46
C LEU A 4 20.88 -18.76 -14.25
N ARG A 5 21.49 -17.58 -14.31
CA ARG A 5 21.18 -16.49 -13.38
C ARG A 5 19.68 -16.19 -13.46
N LYS A 6 18.99 -16.10 -12.31
CA LYS A 6 17.61 -15.58 -12.20
C LYS A 6 17.52 -14.33 -13.07
N ARG A 7 16.78 -14.39 -14.19
CA ARG A 7 16.65 -13.25 -15.11
C ARG A 7 15.71 -12.25 -14.45
N ALA A 8 16.27 -11.22 -13.84
CA ALA A 8 15.54 -10.03 -13.46
C ALA A 8 14.83 -9.46 -14.71
N ARG A 9 13.54 -9.77 -14.85
CA ARG A 9 12.64 -9.08 -15.78
C ARG A 9 12.19 -7.78 -15.13
N CYS A 10 13.16 -6.89 -14.88
CA CYS A 10 12.83 -5.47 -14.86
C CYS A 10 12.40 -5.12 -16.29
N LEU A 11 11.09 -5.10 -16.55
CA LEU A 11 10.61 -4.17 -17.55
C LEU A 11 10.99 -2.78 -17.02
N LEU A 12 11.97 -2.14 -17.66
CA LEU A 12 11.98 -0.68 -17.66
C LEU A 12 10.71 -0.27 -18.41
N SER A 13 9.64 -0.03 -17.66
CA SER A 13 8.61 0.91 -18.09
C SER A 13 9.33 2.23 -18.31
N VAL A 14 9.52 2.58 -19.58
CA VAL A 14 10.02 3.90 -19.95
C VAL A 14 8.96 4.90 -19.51
N LEU A 15 9.15 5.49 -18.33
CA LEU A 15 8.47 6.72 -17.97
C LEU A 15 8.71 7.71 -19.11
N PRO A 16 7.65 8.25 -19.75
CA PRO A 16 7.85 9.39 -20.62
C PRO A 16 8.36 10.52 -19.74
N LEU A 17 9.58 10.97 -19.97
CA LEU A 17 10.04 12.25 -19.42
C LEU A 17 9.05 13.32 -19.89
N ILE A 18 8.23 13.81 -18.96
CA ILE A 18 7.52 15.08 -19.16
C ILE A 18 8.61 16.13 -19.37
N ALA A 19 8.65 16.70 -20.57
CA ALA A 19 9.71 17.60 -20.98
C ALA A 19 9.60 18.92 -20.23
N LEU A 20 10.36 19.06 -19.14
CA LEU A 20 10.56 20.34 -18.45
C LEU A 20 11.22 21.33 -19.41
N ALA A 21 10.45 22.30 -19.89
CA ALA A 21 10.95 23.44 -20.64
C ALA A 21 11.88 24.30 -19.74
N PRO A 22 12.91 24.96 -20.31
CA PRO A 22 13.93 25.62 -19.52
C PRO A 22 13.41 26.89 -18.83
N LEU A 23 13.70 27.02 -17.53
CA LEU A 23 13.42 28.21 -16.73
C LEU A 23 14.12 29.44 -17.30
N GLY A 24 13.33 30.42 -17.75
CA GLY A 24 13.82 31.75 -18.14
C GLY A 24 14.25 32.57 -16.93
N CYS A 25 15.44 33.16 -16.99
CA CYS A 25 15.98 34.02 -15.93
C CYS A 25 15.30 35.41 -15.95
N GLY A 26 14.85 35.94 -14.81
CA GLY A 26 13.98 37.12 -14.79
C GLY A 26 13.84 37.91 -13.48
N THR A 27 14.96 38.42 -12.94
CA THR A 27 15.06 39.58 -12.00
C THR A 27 14.37 39.57 -10.61
N PRO A 28 14.97 40.20 -9.58
CA PRO A 28 14.43 40.19 -8.22
C PRO A 28 13.36 41.28 -8.00
N VAL A 29 12.32 40.95 -7.24
CA VAL A 29 11.35 41.92 -6.70
C VAL A 29 11.70 42.21 -5.25
N THR A 30 11.72 43.50 -4.90
CA THR A 30 12.08 44.01 -3.57
C THR A 30 10.96 43.80 -2.55
N GLU A 31 11.31 43.31 -1.35
CA GLU A 31 10.39 43.28 -0.20
C GLU A 31 9.99 44.71 0.23
N SER A 32 8.71 44.91 0.56
CA SER A 32 8.28 46.02 1.41
C SER A 32 7.20 45.58 2.40
N THR A 33 7.35 46.00 3.65
CA THR A 33 6.58 45.55 4.82
C THR A 33 5.44 46.52 5.17
N SER A 34 4.19 46.05 5.27
CA SER A 34 3.03 46.67 5.98
C SER A 34 1.70 46.02 5.55
N SER A 35 0.64 45.88 6.36
CA SER A 35 0.48 45.65 7.82
C SER A 35 -1.01 45.32 8.15
N ALA A 36 -1.27 44.77 9.34
CA ALA A 36 -2.60 44.54 9.96
C ALA A 36 -3.53 43.47 9.30
N PRO A 37 -4.42 42.81 10.09
CA PRO A 37 -5.30 41.76 9.58
C PRO A 37 -6.55 42.33 8.89
N ALA A 38 -6.80 41.92 7.66
CA ALA A 38 -8.08 42.16 6.99
C ALA A 38 -9.12 41.14 7.48
N THR A 39 -10.24 41.64 7.99
CA THR A 39 -11.44 40.82 8.19
C THR A 39 -12.01 40.45 6.82
N TYR A 40 -11.77 39.21 6.39
CA TYR A 40 -12.47 38.66 5.23
C TYR A 40 -13.96 38.53 5.55
N SER A 41 -14.78 38.96 4.60
CA SER A 41 -16.23 38.78 4.59
C SER A 41 -16.57 37.73 3.53
N ASP A 42 -17.49 36.83 3.85
CA ASP A 42 -17.88 35.69 3.01
C ASP A 42 -18.74 36.09 1.80
N GLU A 43 -18.17 36.83 0.84
CA GLU A 43 -18.83 37.21 -0.43
C GLU A 43 -18.01 36.83 -1.68
N ALA A 44 -17.07 35.88 -1.57
CA ALA A 44 -16.10 35.56 -2.62
C ALA A 44 -16.27 34.19 -3.33
N THR A 45 -17.39 33.47 -3.13
CA THR A 45 -17.62 32.14 -3.73
C THR A 45 -18.55 32.11 -4.94
N ALA A 46 -19.33 33.17 -5.19
CA ALA A 46 -20.44 33.15 -6.15
C ALA A 46 -20.05 33.28 -7.64
N ASN A 47 -18.76 33.37 -7.99
CA ASN A 47 -18.33 33.68 -9.36
C ASN A 47 -17.02 33.00 -9.80
N ALA A 48 -16.64 31.89 -9.14
CA ALA A 48 -15.61 31.01 -9.68
C ALA A 48 -16.14 30.31 -10.95
N PRO A 49 -15.34 30.15 -12.02
CA PRO A 49 -15.76 29.34 -13.16
C PRO A 49 -15.97 27.90 -12.69
N ARG A 50 -17.12 27.31 -13.05
CA ARG A 50 -17.48 25.95 -12.67
C ARG A 50 -16.51 24.95 -13.34
N PRO A 51 -16.02 23.93 -12.62
CA PRO A 51 -15.02 23.02 -13.17
C PRO A 51 -15.64 22.11 -14.24
N CYS A 52 -14.89 21.90 -15.32
CA CYS A 52 -15.25 20.96 -16.37
C CYS A 52 -15.17 19.50 -15.89
N LEU A 53 -14.25 19.21 -14.94
CA LEU A 53 -14.17 17.97 -14.20
C LEU A 53 -14.46 18.21 -12.71
N VAL A 54 -15.64 17.81 -12.23
CA VAL A 54 -15.94 17.81 -10.79
C VAL A 54 -15.49 16.49 -10.14
N VAL A 55 -14.85 16.57 -8.97
CA VAL A 55 -14.31 15.42 -8.23
C VAL A 55 -14.88 15.43 -6.82
N ALA A 56 -15.31 14.28 -6.30
CA ALA A 56 -15.70 14.17 -4.89
C ALA A 56 -14.50 14.49 -3.96
N GLU A 57 -14.71 15.32 -2.93
CA GLU A 57 -13.63 15.87 -2.08
C GLU A 57 -12.73 14.79 -1.47
N ASP A 58 -13.29 13.66 -1.04
CA ASP A 58 -12.52 12.54 -0.49
C ASP A 58 -11.55 11.93 -1.50
N LEU A 59 -11.91 11.93 -2.79
CA LEU A 59 -11.05 11.47 -3.88
C LEU A 59 -10.04 12.54 -4.28
N TRP A 60 -10.47 13.80 -4.29
CA TRP A 60 -9.61 14.96 -4.55
C TRP A 60 -8.44 15.00 -3.56
N ASP A 61 -8.74 14.83 -2.27
CA ASP A 61 -7.74 14.87 -1.20
C ASP A 61 -6.78 13.67 -1.24
N ASP A 62 -7.22 12.52 -1.75
CA ASP A 62 -6.39 11.32 -1.94
C ASP A 62 -5.40 11.43 -3.11
N GLU A 63 -5.73 12.17 -4.18
CA GLU A 63 -4.88 12.29 -5.38
C GLU A 63 -4.56 13.75 -5.76
N ARG A 64 -4.44 14.65 -4.77
CA ARG A 64 -4.21 16.10 -4.98
C ARG A 64 -3.07 16.44 -5.94
N GLU A 65 -1.98 15.67 -5.91
CA GLU A 65 -0.83 15.89 -6.80
C GLU A 65 -1.14 15.55 -8.26
N LEU A 66 -1.96 14.52 -8.49
CA LEU A 66 -2.48 14.15 -9.81
C LEU A 66 -3.42 15.24 -10.31
N PHE A 67 -4.45 15.62 -9.53
CA PHE A 67 -5.41 16.63 -9.96
C PHE A 67 -4.77 18.00 -10.18
N GLY A 68 -3.88 18.44 -9.29
CA GLY A 68 -3.10 19.67 -9.51
C GLY A 68 -2.19 19.61 -10.73
N SER A 69 -1.79 18.42 -11.19
CA SER A 69 -1.05 18.23 -12.44
C SER A 69 -1.96 18.20 -13.67
N VAL A 70 -3.16 17.63 -13.54
CA VAL A 70 -4.24 17.67 -14.54
C VAL A 70 -4.67 19.10 -14.81
N GLU A 71 -4.96 19.90 -13.78
CA GLU A 71 -5.31 21.34 -13.90
C GLU A 71 -4.26 22.14 -14.68
N ARG A 72 -2.96 21.84 -14.47
CA ARG A 72 -1.86 22.50 -15.17
C ARG A 72 -1.69 22.05 -16.62
N ALA A 73 -2.07 20.82 -16.94
CA ALA A 73 -1.91 20.23 -18.28
C ALA A 73 -3.13 20.48 -19.19
N TYR A 74 -4.33 20.54 -18.61
CA TYR A 74 -5.61 20.62 -19.33
C TYR A 74 -6.37 21.90 -18.95
N SER A 75 -5.80 23.07 -19.29
CA SER A 75 -6.37 24.39 -18.97
C SER A 75 -7.79 24.61 -19.48
N ASP A 76 -8.16 23.92 -20.56
CA ASP A 76 -9.45 24.07 -21.24
C ASP A 76 -10.55 23.24 -20.56
N CYS A 77 -10.18 22.30 -19.68
CA CYS A 77 -11.10 21.53 -18.84
C CYS A 77 -10.59 21.50 -17.38
N PRO A 78 -10.75 22.61 -16.62
CA PRO A 78 -10.28 22.69 -15.24
C PRO A 78 -11.01 21.69 -14.34
N ALA A 79 -10.28 21.11 -13.40
CA ALA A 79 -10.83 20.23 -12.37
C ALA A 79 -11.22 21.02 -11.12
N GLY A 80 -12.05 20.43 -10.24
CA GLY A 80 -12.34 21.02 -8.93
C GLY A 80 -13.12 20.10 -7.99
N PRO A 81 -13.00 20.28 -6.67
CA PRO A 81 -13.70 19.47 -5.68
C PRO A 81 -15.18 19.85 -5.53
N ALA A 82 -15.98 18.89 -5.08
CA ALA A 82 -17.34 19.03 -4.56
C ALA A 82 -17.47 18.23 -3.25
N GLU A 83 -18.43 18.56 -2.37
CA GLU A 83 -18.57 17.99 -1.00
C GLU A 83 -18.67 16.44 -0.98
N GLY A 84 -18.99 15.82 -2.11
CA GLY A 84 -18.84 14.38 -2.31
C GLY A 84 -19.52 13.89 -3.59
N SER A 85 -19.54 12.57 -3.78
CA SER A 85 -20.11 11.90 -4.95
C SER A 85 -21.54 12.35 -5.29
N SER A 86 -22.37 12.64 -4.31
CA SER A 86 -23.75 13.12 -4.50
C SER A 86 -23.84 14.50 -5.14
N GLU A 87 -22.95 15.43 -4.76
CA GLU A 87 -22.90 16.78 -5.32
C GLU A 87 -22.23 16.79 -6.69
N ALA A 88 -21.11 16.09 -6.85
CA ALA A 88 -20.44 15.92 -8.14
C ALA A 88 -21.42 15.38 -9.21
N MET A 89 -22.23 14.38 -8.84
CA MET A 89 -23.32 13.87 -9.70
C MET A 89 -24.47 14.87 -9.90
N ALA A 90 -24.71 15.81 -8.99
CA ALA A 90 -25.69 16.86 -9.17
C ALA A 90 -25.23 17.88 -10.22
N TRP A 91 -23.97 18.33 -10.15
CA TRP A 91 -23.38 19.27 -11.10
C TRP A 91 -23.32 18.68 -12.51
N LEU A 92 -22.94 17.40 -12.65
CA LEU A 92 -23.00 16.71 -13.95
C LEU A 92 -24.43 16.65 -14.53
N ARG A 93 -25.45 16.43 -13.69
CA ARG A 93 -26.86 16.39 -14.13
C ARG A 93 -27.44 17.76 -14.49
N SER A 94 -26.96 18.85 -13.88
CA SER A 94 -27.40 20.22 -14.23
C SER A 94 -26.68 20.79 -15.46
N GLY A 95 -25.62 20.13 -15.94
CA GLY A 95 -24.74 20.66 -16.99
C GLY A 95 -23.75 21.70 -16.44
N ASP A 96 -23.52 21.69 -15.13
CA ASP A 96 -22.57 22.56 -14.44
C ASP A 96 -21.15 22.02 -14.45
N SER A 97 -20.96 20.78 -14.90
CA SER A 97 -19.69 20.11 -15.17
C SER A 97 -19.88 19.13 -16.34
N GLU A 98 -18.83 18.90 -17.13
CA GLU A 98 -18.86 17.98 -18.29
C GLU A 98 -18.51 16.53 -17.89
N LEU A 99 -17.70 16.39 -16.83
CA LEU A 99 -17.22 15.14 -16.28
C LEU A 99 -17.36 15.14 -14.75
N ALA A 100 -17.72 13.99 -14.18
CA ALA A 100 -17.63 13.75 -12.75
C ALA A 100 -16.73 12.54 -12.45
N LEU A 101 -15.90 12.66 -11.42
CA LEU A 101 -15.18 11.54 -10.81
C LEU A 101 -15.72 11.29 -9.39
N VAL A 102 -16.32 10.11 -9.20
CA VAL A 102 -17.07 9.77 -7.98
C VAL A 102 -16.78 8.36 -7.50
N SER A 103 -17.01 8.12 -6.21
CA SER A 103 -16.81 6.84 -5.54
C SER A 103 -18.13 6.12 -5.23
N GLY A 104 -18.07 4.78 -5.20
CA GLY A 104 -19.10 3.92 -4.63
C GLY A 104 -19.67 2.87 -5.61
N PRO A 105 -20.96 2.50 -5.47
CA PRO A 105 -21.60 1.54 -6.37
C PRO A 105 -21.67 2.10 -7.80
N SER A 106 -21.80 1.21 -8.80
CA SER A 106 -21.85 1.64 -10.20
C SER A 106 -23.03 2.60 -10.45
N PRO A 107 -22.78 3.83 -10.93
CA PRO A 107 -23.84 4.83 -11.11
C PRO A 107 -24.72 4.59 -12.35
N GLY A 108 -24.42 3.56 -13.15
CA GLY A 108 -25.25 3.12 -14.28
C GLY A 108 -24.55 3.21 -15.63
N ALA A 109 -25.34 3.21 -16.70
CA ALA A 109 -24.83 3.27 -18.08
C ALA A 109 -24.10 4.60 -18.35
N GLY A 110 -22.96 4.53 -19.04
CA GLY A 110 -22.10 5.69 -19.31
C GLY A 110 -21.07 6.00 -18.22
N ALA A 111 -21.07 5.28 -17.10
CA ALA A 111 -20.01 5.34 -16.11
C ALA A 111 -18.88 4.36 -16.46
N GLU A 112 -17.64 4.85 -16.40
CA GLU A 112 -16.43 4.06 -16.61
C GLU A 112 -15.69 3.83 -15.29
N LEU A 113 -15.34 2.57 -15.01
CA LEU A 113 -14.54 2.20 -13.84
C LEU A 113 -13.07 2.58 -14.09
N VAL A 114 -12.55 3.58 -13.38
CA VAL A 114 -11.15 4.02 -13.52
C VAL A 114 -10.23 3.48 -12.43
N ARG A 115 -10.77 3.11 -11.26
CA ARG A 115 -10.01 2.54 -10.15
C ARG A 115 -10.85 1.60 -9.28
N THR A 116 -10.20 0.59 -8.69
CA THR A 116 -10.83 -0.33 -7.72
C THR A 116 -9.87 -0.53 -6.56
N GLU A 117 -10.05 0.26 -5.51
CA GLU A 117 -9.14 0.32 -4.37
C GLU A 117 -9.65 -0.56 -3.22
N PRO A 118 -8.96 -1.67 -2.87
CA PRO A 118 -9.32 -2.50 -1.73
C PRO A 118 -8.87 -1.85 -0.42
N TYR A 119 -9.68 -1.96 0.64
CA TYR A 119 -9.40 -1.41 1.96
C TYR A 119 -9.16 -2.52 3.00
N ALA A 120 -8.03 -2.44 3.68
CA ALA A 120 -7.64 -3.35 4.75
C ALA A 120 -8.12 -2.83 6.11
N LEU A 121 -8.68 -3.71 6.93
CA LEU A 121 -8.70 -3.48 8.38
C LEU A 121 -7.29 -3.73 8.89
N ILE A 122 -6.64 -2.70 9.42
CA ILE A 122 -5.32 -2.81 10.03
C ILE A 122 -5.40 -2.76 11.56
N ALA A 123 -4.53 -3.53 12.19
CA ALA A 123 -4.31 -3.57 13.63
C ALA A 123 -2.80 -3.64 13.95
N HIS A 124 -2.42 -3.34 15.18
CA HIS A 124 -1.05 -3.50 15.68
C HIS A 124 -0.51 -4.92 15.43
N VAL A 125 0.80 -5.08 15.15
CA VAL A 125 1.41 -6.38 14.78
C VAL A 125 1.25 -7.52 15.80
N ALA A 126 1.01 -7.16 17.06
CA ALA A 126 0.75 -8.10 18.15
C ALA A 126 -0.75 -8.14 18.57
N SER A 127 -1.65 -7.74 17.67
CA SER A 127 -3.10 -7.99 17.79
C SER A 127 -3.37 -9.50 17.86
N PRO A 128 -4.28 -9.97 18.74
CA PRO A 128 -4.63 -11.38 18.86
C PRO A 128 -5.64 -11.84 17.79
N PHE A 129 -6.22 -10.91 17.02
CA PHE A 129 -7.21 -11.22 15.99
C PHE A 129 -6.54 -11.62 14.68
N ASP A 130 -7.16 -12.55 13.97
CA ASP A 130 -6.84 -12.93 12.58
C ASP A 130 -7.97 -12.55 11.62
N ASP A 131 -9.22 -12.63 12.11
CA ASP A 131 -10.48 -12.37 11.42
C ASP A 131 -11.45 -11.70 12.40
N VAL A 132 -12.34 -10.84 11.90
CA VAL A 132 -13.40 -10.20 12.69
C VAL A 132 -14.74 -10.18 11.94
N PRO A 133 -15.89 -10.30 12.63
CA PRO A 133 -17.20 -10.13 11.99
C PRO A 133 -17.43 -8.69 11.55
N LEU A 134 -18.00 -8.46 10.36
CA LEU A 134 -18.36 -7.11 9.90
C LEU A 134 -19.34 -6.40 10.85
N ALA A 135 -20.24 -7.15 11.48
CA ALA A 135 -21.16 -6.59 12.48
C ALA A 135 -20.42 -5.99 13.69
N TRP A 136 -19.44 -6.72 14.23
CA TRP A 136 -18.59 -6.24 15.32
C TRP A 136 -17.74 -5.04 14.88
N LEU A 137 -17.23 -5.06 13.64
CA LEU A 137 -16.45 -3.95 13.11
C LEU A 137 -17.27 -2.66 12.98
N ARG A 138 -18.55 -2.76 12.60
CA ARG A 138 -19.50 -1.64 12.63
C ARG A 138 -19.68 -1.11 14.04
N ASP A 139 -20.00 -2.00 14.99
CA ASP A 139 -20.23 -1.62 16.38
C ASP A 139 -19.02 -0.85 16.95
N VAL A 140 -17.80 -1.38 16.78
CA VAL A 140 -16.56 -0.73 17.25
C VAL A 140 -16.28 0.61 16.58
N PHE A 141 -16.57 0.76 15.29
CA PHE A 141 -16.38 2.04 14.58
C PHE A 141 -17.42 3.12 14.94
N GLN A 142 -18.45 2.78 15.71
CA GLN A 142 -19.48 3.70 16.22
C GLN A 142 -19.41 3.88 17.75
N ASP A 143 -18.98 2.86 18.49
CA ASP A 143 -18.71 2.87 19.94
C ASP A 143 -17.43 2.04 20.22
N PRO A 144 -16.24 2.68 20.34
CA PRO A 144 -14.96 1.96 20.37
C PRO A 144 -14.74 1.11 21.62
N GLY A 145 -15.40 1.43 22.73
CA GLY A 145 -15.24 0.74 24.01
C GLY A 145 -13.79 0.77 24.54
N GLU A 146 -13.08 -0.35 24.41
CA GLU A 146 -11.66 -0.49 24.80
C GLU A 146 -10.69 -0.29 23.62
N HIS A 147 -11.19 -0.08 22.40
CA HIS A 147 -10.40 0.11 21.18
C HIS A 147 -10.14 1.59 20.87
N THR A 148 -9.06 1.87 20.12
CA THR A 148 -8.80 3.18 19.54
C THR A 148 -9.16 3.15 18.05
N VAL A 149 -10.28 3.76 17.66
CA VAL A 149 -10.63 3.87 16.23
C VAL A 149 -9.86 5.04 15.63
N VAL A 150 -9.07 4.78 14.58
CA VAL A 150 -8.27 5.79 13.87
C VAL A 150 -8.84 6.00 12.46
N VAL A 151 -9.10 7.27 12.11
CA VAL A 151 -9.85 7.65 10.91
C VAL A 151 -9.09 8.72 10.13
N ALA A 152 -8.63 8.38 8.91
CA ALA A 152 -8.07 9.35 7.98
C ALA A 152 -9.16 9.98 7.09
N ARG A 153 -8.82 11.10 6.43
CA ARG A 153 -9.59 11.70 5.32
C ARG A 153 -11.10 11.88 5.60
N GLY A 154 -11.44 12.39 6.79
CA GLY A 154 -12.83 12.61 7.21
C GLY A 154 -13.70 11.35 7.36
N GLY A 155 -13.14 10.15 7.15
CA GLY A 155 -13.84 8.89 7.31
C GLY A 155 -14.91 8.58 6.26
N HIS A 156 -14.96 9.29 5.13
CA HIS A 156 -15.95 9.05 4.06
C HIS A 156 -15.89 7.63 3.52
N ALA A 157 -14.67 7.16 3.19
CA ALA A 157 -14.40 5.78 2.79
C ALA A 157 -14.87 4.76 3.83
N VAL A 158 -14.63 5.04 5.12
CA VAL A 158 -14.95 4.14 6.24
C VAL A 158 -16.47 4.02 6.42
N LYS A 159 -17.18 5.15 6.42
CA LYS A 159 -18.65 5.21 6.48
C LYS A 159 -19.30 4.45 5.33
N GLU A 160 -18.81 4.66 4.10
CA GLU A 160 -19.30 3.97 2.90
C GLU A 160 -19.08 2.44 2.98
N LEU A 161 -17.87 2.00 3.30
CA LEU A 161 -17.49 0.58 3.31
C LEU A 161 -18.16 -0.21 4.44
N LEU A 162 -18.32 0.40 5.61
CA LEU A 162 -19.05 -0.21 6.72
C LEU A 162 -20.56 -0.05 6.54
N GLY A 163 -21.05 0.93 5.79
CA GLY A 163 -22.47 1.25 5.66
C GLY A 163 -23.04 1.82 6.95
N VAL A 164 -22.35 2.81 7.52
CA VAL A 164 -22.74 3.53 8.75
C VAL A 164 -22.80 5.03 8.49
N ASP A 165 -23.81 5.71 9.04
CA ASP A 165 -24.02 7.15 8.81
C ASP A 165 -23.02 8.03 9.58
N GLU A 166 -22.70 7.60 10.81
CA GLU A 166 -21.83 8.30 11.77
C GLU A 166 -20.73 7.36 12.27
N LEU A 167 -19.56 7.93 12.58
CA LEU A 167 -18.46 7.26 13.26
C LEU A 167 -18.40 7.68 14.73
N ALA A 168 -17.64 6.95 15.52
CA ALA A 168 -17.41 7.25 16.94
C ALA A 168 -16.96 8.71 17.15
N PRO A 169 -17.61 9.49 18.05
CA PRO A 169 -17.30 10.91 18.25
C PRO A 169 -15.95 11.16 18.93
N ASP A 170 -15.34 10.13 19.49
CA ASP A 170 -14.01 10.10 20.10
C ASP A 170 -12.96 9.38 19.21
N ALA A 171 -13.30 9.07 17.95
CA ALA A 171 -12.36 8.56 16.97
C ALA A 171 -11.15 9.50 16.79
N VAL A 172 -9.97 8.91 16.66
CA VAL A 172 -8.73 9.65 16.42
C VAL A 172 -8.63 10.02 14.95
N HIS A 173 -9.02 11.26 14.63
CA HIS A 173 -8.91 11.80 13.29
C HIS A 173 -7.47 12.17 12.93
N VAL A 174 -7.03 11.74 11.75
CA VAL A 174 -5.67 11.97 11.21
C VAL A 174 -5.73 12.47 9.76
N SER A 175 -4.64 13.09 9.30
CA SER A 175 -4.60 13.80 8.02
C SER A 175 -4.32 12.90 6.82
N SER A 176 -3.59 11.80 6.99
CA SER A 176 -3.21 10.88 5.91
C SER A 176 -3.35 9.40 6.29
N TRP A 177 -3.27 8.52 5.29
CA TRP A 177 -3.33 7.07 5.47
C TRP A 177 -2.07 6.52 6.18
N GLU A 178 -0.92 7.14 5.94
CA GLU A 178 0.35 6.84 6.61
C GLU A 178 0.26 7.20 8.09
N GLU A 179 -0.31 8.36 8.44
CA GLU A 179 -0.52 8.76 9.82
C GLU A 179 -1.47 7.80 10.56
N ALA A 180 -2.50 7.29 9.87
CA ALA A 180 -3.39 6.25 10.41
C ALA A 180 -2.63 4.93 10.67
N ARG A 181 -1.85 4.45 9.68
CA ARG A 181 -1.02 3.26 9.83
C ARG A 181 -0.02 3.42 10.97
N ASP A 182 0.73 4.51 11.00
CA ASP A 182 1.78 4.74 11.98
C ASP A 182 1.23 4.85 13.40
N ARG A 183 0.00 5.35 13.56
CA ARG A 183 -0.72 5.34 14.84
C ARG A 183 -1.14 3.93 15.25
N VAL A 184 -1.68 3.13 14.33
CA VAL A 184 -2.02 1.72 14.57
C VAL A 184 -0.78 0.86 14.88
N ALA A 185 0.37 1.19 14.29
CA ALA A 185 1.65 0.54 14.59
C ALA A 185 2.19 0.85 16.01
N GLN A 186 1.70 1.90 16.66
CA GLN A 186 2.14 2.35 17.99
C GLN A 186 1.17 1.99 19.12
N ASP A 187 -0.12 1.83 18.82
CA ASP A 187 -1.17 1.55 19.80
C ASP A 187 -1.75 0.14 19.62
N ARG A 188 -1.61 -0.69 20.64
CA ARG A 188 -2.06 -2.09 20.65
C ARG A 188 -3.58 -2.25 20.61
N ALA A 189 -4.33 -1.22 21.00
CA ALA A 189 -5.79 -1.20 20.96
C ALA A 189 -6.33 -0.60 19.65
N ALA A 190 -5.46 -0.04 18.80
CA ALA A 190 -5.88 0.72 17.64
C ALA A 190 -6.28 -0.12 16.43
N LEU A 191 -7.31 0.35 15.75
CA LEU A 191 -7.87 -0.19 14.52
C LEU A 191 -8.09 0.94 13.52
N ALA A 192 -7.79 0.70 12.25
CA ALA A 192 -8.14 1.61 11.16
C ALA A 192 -8.56 0.83 9.92
N LEU A 193 -9.42 1.43 9.09
CA LEU A 193 -9.73 0.92 7.76
C LEU A 193 -9.03 1.83 6.74
N VAL A 194 -8.01 1.30 6.05
CA VAL A 194 -7.10 2.07 5.17
C VAL A 194 -6.99 1.43 3.79
N PRO A 195 -6.73 2.17 2.70
CA PRO A 195 -6.51 1.58 1.40
C PRO A 195 -5.27 0.68 1.40
N TRP A 196 -5.29 -0.41 0.64
CA TRP A 196 -4.23 -1.44 0.65
C TRP A 196 -2.83 -0.89 0.39
N ARG A 197 -2.71 0.16 -0.44
CA ARG A 197 -1.44 0.88 -0.70
C ARG A 197 -0.77 1.49 0.54
N ALA A 198 -1.53 1.76 1.60
CA ALA A 198 -1.00 2.31 2.85
C ALA A 198 -0.49 1.22 3.83
N VAL A 199 -0.81 -0.05 3.58
CA VAL A 199 -0.44 -1.19 4.43
C VAL A 199 1.02 -1.58 4.19
N ASP A 200 1.79 -1.72 5.27
CA ASP A 200 3.15 -2.26 5.24
C ASP A 200 3.40 -3.22 6.42
N PHE A 201 4.66 -3.59 6.65
CA PHE A 201 5.08 -4.55 7.67
C PHE A 201 4.96 -4.05 9.13
N HIS A 202 4.66 -2.77 9.37
CA HIS A 202 4.46 -2.21 10.71
C HIS A 202 3.09 -2.50 11.31
N VAL A 203 2.16 -3.05 10.52
CA VAL A 203 0.79 -3.40 10.92
C VAL A 203 0.41 -4.79 10.41
N ARG A 204 -0.67 -5.36 10.97
CA ARG A 204 -1.33 -6.55 10.42
C ARG A 204 -2.60 -6.14 9.73
N ALA A 205 -2.78 -6.57 8.48
CA ALA A 205 -4.10 -6.63 7.86
C ALA A 205 -4.87 -7.83 8.44
N LEU A 206 -6.09 -7.58 8.93
CA LEU A 206 -7.01 -8.60 9.45
C LEU A 206 -8.00 -9.00 8.34
N ALA A 207 -8.51 -10.23 8.42
CA ALA A 207 -9.68 -10.61 7.64
C ALA A 207 -10.96 -9.98 8.22
N ILE A 208 -11.97 -9.80 7.36
CA ILE A 208 -13.32 -9.39 7.75
C ILE A 208 -14.30 -10.42 7.14
N ASP A 209 -15.14 -11.03 7.98
CA ASP A 209 -16.03 -12.15 7.60
C ASP A 209 -15.28 -13.28 6.83
N GLY A 210 -14.04 -13.58 7.23
CA GLY A 210 -13.16 -14.57 6.60
C GLY A 210 -12.51 -14.11 5.28
N GLN A 211 -12.75 -12.88 4.82
CA GLN A 211 -12.09 -12.31 3.65
C GLN A 211 -10.86 -11.51 4.03
N ALA A 212 -9.68 -11.99 3.63
CA ALA A 212 -8.44 -11.22 3.68
C ALA A 212 -8.20 -10.50 2.34
N VAL A 213 -7.82 -9.22 2.41
CA VAL A 213 -7.23 -8.52 1.26
C VAL A 213 -5.86 -9.12 0.95
N GLY A 214 -5.57 -9.31 -0.34
CA GLY A 214 -4.28 -9.82 -0.75
C GLY A 214 -4.04 -9.76 -2.26
N PRO A 215 -2.77 -9.82 -2.67
CA PRO A 215 -2.39 -9.80 -4.07
C PRO A 215 -3.02 -10.99 -4.83
N GLY A 216 -3.67 -10.70 -5.96
CA GLY A 216 -4.38 -11.68 -6.79
C GLY A 216 -5.85 -11.94 -6.42
N HIS A 217 -6.38 -11.34 -5.34
CA HIS A 217 -7.79 -11.50 -4.91
C HIS A 217 -8.58 -10.18 -4.82
N ALA A 218 -7.96 -9.06 -5.21
CA ALA A 218 -8.57 -7.72 -5.12
C ALA A 218 -9.93 -7.62 -5.81
N GLU A 219 -10.08 -8.17 -7.03
CA GLU A 219 -11.35 -8.11 -7.79
C GLU A 219 -12.53 -8.75 -7.05
N SER A 220 -12.27 -9.84 -6.30
CA SER A 220 -13.27 -10.59 -5.53
C SER A 220 -13.47 -10.12 -4.08
N TYR A 221 -12.65 -9.21 -3.59
CA TYR A 221 -12.69 -8.75 -2.20
C TYR A 221 -13.89 -7.82 -1.95
N ALA A 222 -14.66 -8.03 -0.89
CA ALA A 222 -15.90 -7.27 -0.66
C ALA A 222 -15.66 -5.79 -0.32
N TYR A 223 -14.61 -5.50 0.46
CA TYR A 223 -14.34 -4.18 1.03
C TYR A 223 -13.46 -3.34 0.09
N GLN A 224 -14.01 -2.98 -1.06
CA GLN A 224 -13.33 -2.23 -2.11
C GLN A 224 -14.16 -1.02 -2.55
N ARG A 225 -13.53 0.16 -2.68
CA ARG A 225 -14.15 1.35 -3.25
C ARG A 225 -13.86 1.41 -4.74
N ARG A 226 -14.89 1.65 -5.54
CA ARG A 226 -14.78 1.81 -7.00
C ARG A 226 -14.92 3.28 -7.36
N TRP A 227 -14.00 3.75 -8.19
CA TRP A 227 -13.98 5.14 -8.66
C TRP A 227 -14.47 5.14 -10.12
N TRP A 228 -15.43 6.01 -10.40
CA TRP A 228 -16.16 6.07 -11.66
C TRP A 228 -15.99 7.43 -12.31
N LEU A 229 -15.50 7.44 -13.54
CA LEU A 229 -15.50 8.61 -14.42
C LEU A 229 -16.77 8.59 -15.27
N ILE A 230 -17.48 9.71 -15.34
CA ILE A 230 -18.82 9.80 -15.94
C ILE A 230 -18.94 11.12 -16.68
N GLY A 231 -19.51 11.14 -17.89
CA GLY A 231 -19.79 12.36 -18.63
C GLY A 231 -19.33 12.32 -20.09
N ALA A 232 -18.91 13.47 -20.62
CA ALA A 232 -18.51 13.67 -22.02
C ALA A 232 -17.12 13.08 -22.37
N VAL A 233 -16.93 11.78 -22.13
CA VAL A 233 -15.63 11.09 -22.25
C VAL A 233 -15.05 11.11 -23.68
N GLU A 234 -15.90 11.17 -24.71
CA GLU A 234 -15.45 11.26 -26.11
C GLU A 234 -14.92 12.66 -26.47
N ASP A 235 -15.53 13.72 -25.93
CA ASP A 235 -15.12 15.11 -26.18
C ASP A 235 -13.82 15.44 -25.41
N GLN A 236 -13.65 14.88 -24.21
CA GLN A 236 -12.50 15.12 -23.31
C GLN A 236 -11.47 13.97 -23.32
N TRP A 237 -11.28 13.29 -24.46
CA TRP A 237 -10.58 11.99 -24.51
C TRP A 237 -9.15 11.99 -23.94
N GLU A 238 -8.36 13.06 -24.14
CA GLU A 238 -6.98 13.15 -23.64
C GLU A 238 -6.94 13.24 -22.12
N LEU A 239 -7.80 14.08 -21.53
CA LEU A 239 -7.98 14.20 -20.09
C LEU A 239 -8.44 12.86 -19.50
N CYS A 240 -9.48 12.25 -20.07
CA CYS A 240 -9.97 10.95 -19.60
C CYS A 240 -8.88 9.86 -19.70
N ARG A 241 -8.02 9.90 -20.72
CA ARG A 241 -6.87 9.01 -20.83
C ARG A 241 -5.83 9.28 -19.74
N ALA A 242 -5.45 10.54 -19.51
CA ALA A 242 -4.49 10.90 -18.46
C ALA A 242 -4.99 10.53 -17.06
N LEU A 243 -6.29 10.71 -16.78
CA LEU A 243 -6.93 10.27 -15.54
C LEU A 243 -6.85 8.75 -15.38
N ARG A 244 -7.19 7.96 -16.42
CA ARG A 244 -7.03 6.49 -16.37
C ARG A 244 -5.58 6.08 -16.11
N GLU A 245 -4.62 6.70 -16.81
CA GLU A 245 -3.20 6.36 -16.67
C GLU A 245 -2.65 6.74 -15.27
N GLY A 246 -3.10 7.85 -14.69
CA GLY A 246 -2.68 8.30 -13.36
C GLY A 246 -3.44 7.68 -12.17
N LEU A 247 -4.70 7.27 -12.35
CA LEU A 247 -5.52 6.62 -11.31
C LEU A 247 -5.44 5.09 -11.34
N ALA A 248 -4.87 4.49 -12.40
CA ALA A 248 -4.67 3.04 -12.46
C ALA A 248 -3.80 2.58 -11.28
N ASP A 249 -4.31 1.65 -10.46
CA ASP A 249 -3.57 1.15 -9.30
C ASP A 249 -2.22 0.56 -9.72
N HIS A 250 -1.15 1.33 -9.50
CA HIS A 250 0.23 0.94 -9.71
C HIS A 250 0.71 0.04 -8.55
N THR A 251 -0.03 -1.03 -8.24
CA THR A 251 0.56 -2.13 -7.48
C THR A 251 1.72 -2.67 -8.31
N GLY A 252 2.95 -2.45 -7.84
CA GLY A 252 4.15 -2.93 -8.50
C GLY A 252 4.10 -4.44 -8.74
N PRO A 253 4.97 -4.99 -9.62
CA PRO A 253 4.99 -6.42 -9.90
C PRO A 253 5.07 -7.21 -8.60
N LEU A 254 4.12 -8.14 -8.41
CA LEU A 254 4.03 -8.96 -7.21
C LEU A 254 5.33 -9.75 -7.03
N ILE A 255 5.94 -9.61 -5.85
CA ILE A 255 7.17 -10.31 -5.47
C ILE A 255 6.79 -11.47 -4.56
N SER A 256 7.20 -12.68 -4.94
CA SER A 256 7.05 -13.87 -4.12
C SER A 256 8.19 -13.98 -3.10
N PHE A 257 7.84 -14.09 -1.82
CA PHE A 257 8.79 -14.19 -0.72
C PHE A 257 8.57 -15.49 0.06
N VAL A 258 9.65 -16.24 0.30
CA VAL A 258 9.64 -17.43 1.17
C VAL A 258 10.62 -17.20 2.30
N ALA A 259 10.12 -17.12 3.53
CA ALA A 259 10.95 -17.23 4.74
C ALA A 259 10.80 -18.62 5.36
N VAL A 260 11.94 -19.22 5.72
CA VAL A 260 12.00 -20.35 6.65
C VAL A 260 12.62 -19.90 7.97
N GLY A 261 12.33 -20.64 9.03
CA GLY A 261 12.92 -20.43 10.35
C GLY A 261 14.38 -20.89 10.42
N ASP A 262 14.72 -21.51 11.55
CA ASP A 262 16.08 -21.92 11.87
C ASP A 262 16.58 -23.09 11.00
N VAL A 263 17.75 -22.88 10.38
CA VAL A 263 18.44 -23.85 9.51
C VAL A 263 19.74 -24.28 10.18
N MET A 264 19.66 -25.37 10.97
CA MET A 264 20.78 -25.99 11.66
C MET A 264 21.37 -27.13 10.83
N LEU A 265 22.54 -26.88 10.23
CA LEU A 265 23.22 -27.84 9.33
C LEU A 265 24.31 -28.66 10.02
N GLY A 266 24.40 -28.57 11.35
CA GLY A 266 25.33 -29.34 12.16
C GLY A 266 24.81 -30.74 12.53
N ARG A 267 25.52 -31.37 13.47
CA ARG A 267 25.06 -32.59 14.16
C ARG A 267 24.62 -33.72 13.21
N GLY A 268 23.37 -34.17 13.30
CA GLY A 268 22.82 -35.23 12.46
C GLY A 268 22.69 -34.83 10.99
N VAL A 269 22.29 -33.57 10.73
CA VAL A 269 22.18 -33.02 9.37
C VAL A 269 23.57 -32.97 8.72
N GLY A 270 24.57 -32.47 9.44
CA GLY A 270 25.96 -32.44 8.97
C GLY A 270 26.54 -33.83 8.68
N ARG A 271 26.16 -34.87 9.44
CA ARG A 271 26.53 -36.27 9.13
C ARG A 271 25.86 -36.76 7.84
N LEU A 272 24.59 -36.42 7.62
CA LEU A 272 23.87 -36.78 6.40
C LEU A 272 24.44 -36.06 5.17
N MET A 273 24.83 -34.80 5.31
CA MET A 273 25.54 -34.04 4.26
C MET A 273 26.90 -34.69 3.92
N ALA A 274 27.71 -35.00 4.94
CA ALA A 274 29.01 -35.65 4.75
C ALA A 274 28.92 -37.07 4.16
N ALA A 275 27.81 -37.79 4.40
CA ALA A 275 27.55 -39.12 3.84
C ALA A 275 26.94 -39.09 2.43
N ASN A 276 26.42 -37.93 1.98
CA ASN A 276 25.74 -37.77 0.70
C ASN A 276 26.31 -36.55 -0.05
N SER A 277 25.71 -35.38 0.11
CA SER A 277 26.20 -34.10 -0.42
C SER A 277 25.65 -32.91 0.39
N PRO A 278 26.23 -31.69 0.26
CA PRO A 278 25.69 -30.48 0.91
C PRO A 278 24.22 -30.19 0.59
N GLN A 279 23.74 -30.58 -0.59
CA GLN A 279 22.37 -30.38 -1.06
C GLN A 279 21.35 -31.35 -0.41
N TYR A 280 21.82 -32.44 0.20
CA TYR A 280 20.97 -33.52 0.73
C TYR A 280 19.81 -33.05 1.64
N PRO A 281 19.99 -32.11 2.59
CA PRO A 281 18.91 -31.63 3.46
C PRO A 281 17.78 -30.92 2.71
N PHE A 282 18.07 -30.37 1.52
CA PHE A 282 17.18 -29.49 0.77
C PHE A 282 16.51 -30.17 -0.44
N LEU A 283 16.79 -31.44 -0.70
CA LEU A 283 16.30 -32.14 -1.91
C LEU A 283 14.77 -32.11 -2.07
N LEU A 284 14.03 -32.08 -0.96
CA LEU A 284 12.55 -32.05 -0.94
C LEU A 284 11.95 -30.64 -0.82
N THR A 285 12.76 -29.62 -0.52
CA THR A 285 12.28 -28.25 -0.25
C THR A 285 12.82 -27.21 -1.23
N ARG A 286 13.91 -27.50 -1.95
CA ARG A 286 14.57 -26.57 -2.87
C ARG A 286 13.66 -26.01 -3.96
N GLU A 287 12.64 -26.75 -4.39
CA GLU A 287 11.68 -26.28 -5.40
C GLU A 287 10.79 -25.16 -4.86
N LEU A 288 10.44 -25.18 -3.57
CA LEU A 288 9.70 -24.12 -2.91
C LEU A 288 10.54 -22.84 -2.77
N THR A 289 11.79 -22.97 -2.30
CA THR A 289 12.67 -21.82 -2.06
C THR A 289 13.22 -21.23 -3.35
N SER A 290 13.59 -22.04 -4.34
CA SER A 290 14.10 -21.53 -5.62
C SER A 290 13.02 -21.00 -6.59
N ALA A 291 11.75 -21.32 -6.36
CA ALA A 291 10.64 -20.74 -7.11
C ALA A 291 10.26 -19.32 -6.66
N ALA A 292 10.69 -18.90 -5.46
CA ALA A 292 10.47 -17.55 -4.95
C ALA A 292 11.43 -16.53 -5.60
N ASP A 293 10.95 -15.29 -5.75
CA ASP A 293 11.79 -14.17 -6.17
C ASP A 293 12.88 -13.90 -5.12
N VAL A 294 12.51 -13.96 -3.84
CA VAL A 294 13.42 -13.87 -2.69
C VAL A 294 13.14 -14.98 -1.67
N ALA A 295 14.16 -15.78 -1.36
CA ALA A 295 14.13 -16.76 -0.28
C ALA A 295 15.08 -16.39 0.88
N PHE A 296 14.55 -16.46 2.10
CA PHE A 296 15.22 -16.11 3.35
C PHE A 296 15.27 -17.32 4.32
N ALA A 297 16.36 -17.46 5.07
CA ALA A 297 16.46 -18.38 6.20
C ALA A 297 17.18 -17.76 7.40
N ASN A 298 16.88 -18.22 8.62
CA ASN A 298 17.70 -17.92 9.80
C ASN A 298 18.77 -19.01 9.98
N LEU A 299 20.05 -18.64 10.02
CA LEU A 299 21.13 -19.62 10.06
C LEU A 299 21.51 -19.96 11.52
N GLU A 300 21.12 -21.15 11.98
CA GLU A 300 21.29 -21.60 13.38
C GLU A 300 22.61 -22.38 13.58
N CYS A 301 23.69 -22.01 12.86
CA CYS A 301 25.05 -22.46 13.18
C CYS A 301 26.12 -21.71 12.37
N PRO A 302 27.30 -21.41 12.94
CA PRO A 302 28.45 -20.93 12.19
C PRO A 302 28.96 -21.99 11.19
N LEU A 303 29.21 -21.55 9.96
CA LEU A 303 29.79 -22.36 8.88
C LEU A 303 31.31 -22.21 8.90
N THR A 304 32.00 -22.98 9.75
CA THR A 304 33.42 -22.78 10.04
C THR A 304 34.17 -24.08 10.28
N SER A 305 35.42 -24.13 9.84
CA SER A 305 36.39 -25.18 10.18
C SER A 305 37.30 -24.78 11.36
N ARG A 306 37.17 -23.54 11.85
CA ARG A 306 38.00 -22.93 12.89
C ARG A 306 37.24 -22.83 14.23
N GLY A 307 37.86 -22.15 15.19
CA GLY A 307 37.26 -21.87 16.49
C GLY A 307 37.30 -23.05 17.47
N ALA A 308 37.01 -22.74 18.72
CA ALA A 308 36.69 -23.70 19.78
C ALA A 308 35.25 -23.44 20.23
N PRO A 309 34.50 -24.46 20.68
CA PRO A 309 33.12 -24.28 21.12
C PRO A 309 33.05 -23.30 22.30
N GLN A 310 32.19 -22.30 22.18
CA GLN A 310 31.91 -21.31 23.23
C GLN A 310 30.59 -21.66 23.95
N GLY A 311 30.52 -21.38 25.25
CA GLY A 311 29.30 -21.56 26.03
C GLY A 311 28.85 -23.03 26.19
N GLY A 312 27.54 -23.25 26.02
CA GLY A 312 26.86 -24.51 26.34
C GLY A 312 26.77 -25.49 25.17
N ILE A 313 25.57 -25.61 24.59
CA ILE A 313 25.34 -26.42 23.40
C ILE A 313 25.87 -25.64 22.18
N ALA A 314 27.12 -25.89 21.81
CA ALA A 314 27.70 -25.33 20.60
C ALA A 314 27.25 -26.11 19.34
N LEU A 315 26.89 -25.38 18.29
CA LEU A 315 26.48 -25.84 16.96
C LEU A 315 27.50 -25.38 15.91
N ARG A 316 27.71 -26.20 14.88
CA ARG A 316 28.64 -25.92 13.78
C ARG A 316 28.33 -26.80 12.58
N ALA A 317 28.45 -26.25 11.39
CA ALA A 317 28.42 -27.00 10.14
C ALA A 317 29.71 -26.79 9.32
N SER A 318 29.94 -27.65 8.33
CA SER A 318 31.05 -27.50 7.38
C SER A 318 30.87 -26.19 6.58
N PRO A 319 31.95 -25.45 6.24
CA PRO A 319 31.87 -24.36 5.26
C PRO A 319 31.25 -24.77 3.92
N GLU A 320 31.34 -26.03 3.53
CA GLU A 320 30.71 -26.61 2.33
C GLU A 320 29.17 -26.53 2.35
N ALA A 321 28.56 -26.32 3.53
CA ALA A 321 27.12 -26.12 3.66
C ALA A 321 26.59 -24.91 2.86
N VAL A 322 27.45 -23.93 2.55
CA VAL A 322 27.14 -22.79 1.66
C VAL A 322 26.70 -23.27 0.28
N GLU A 323 27.27 -24.37 -0.25
CA GLU A 323 26.87 -24.93 -1.54
C GLU A 323 25.42 -25.44 -1.49
N GLY A 324 25.07 -26.18 -0.43
CA GLY A 324 23.72 -26.69 -0.20
C GLY A 324 22.68 -25.58 -0.07
N LEU A 325 22.99 -24.53 0.69
CA LEU A 325 22.13 -23.35 0.86
C LEU A 325 21.94 -22.57 -0.46
N SER A 326 23.02 -22.39 -1.23
CA SER A 326 22.98 -21.69 -2.52
C SER A 326 22.19 -22.48 -3.57
N ASP A 327 22.41 -23.79 -3.66
CA ASP A 327 21.69 -24.69 -4.58
C ASP A 327 20.23 -24.89 -4.19
N ALA A 328 19.87 -24.70 -2.91
CA ALA A 328 18.49 -24.63 -2.45
C ALA A 328 17.78 -23.33 -2.90
N GLY A 329 18.52 -22.33 -3.36
CA GLY A 329 17.99 -21.07 -3.86
C GLY A 329 17.74 -20.00 -2.80
N PHE A 330 18.36 -20.10 -1.61
CA PHE A 330 18.31 -19.03 -0.62
C PHE A 330 19.09 -17.80 -1.10
N ASP A 331 18.44 -16.64 -1.10
CA ASP A 331 19.04 -15.35 -1.50
C ASP A 331 19.57 -14.57 -0.29
N VAL A 332 18.97 -14.77 0.90
CA VAL A 332 19.33 -14.08 2.16
C VAL A 332 19.44 -15.07 3.32
N LEU A 333 20.49 -14.94 4.12
CA LEU A 333 20.68 -15.68 5.37
C LEU A 333 20.84 -14.70 6.54
N SER A 334 19.98 -14.81 7.55
CA SER A 334 20.13 -14.08 8.81
C SER A 334 21.18 -14.75 9.70
N LEU A 335 22.07 -13.92 10.28
CA LEU A 335 22.99 -14.29 11.36
C LEU A 335 22.50 -13.76 12.72
N ALA A 336 21.28 -13.23 12.80
CA ALA A 336 20.65 -12.77 14.04
C ALA A 336 20.03 -13.97 14.79
N ASN A 337 20.89 -14.91 15.19
CA ASN A 337 20.53 -16.16 15.84
C ASN A 337 21.40 -16.37 17.10
N ASN A 338 20.88 -17.05 18.11
CA ASN A 338 21.55 -17.27 19.39
C ASN A 338 22.76 -18.22 19.31
N HIS A 339 22.97 -18.91 18.19
CA HIS A 339 24.10 -19.83 17.95
C HIS A 339 25.22 -19.23 17.08
N THR A 340 25.11 -17.97 16.64
CA THR A 340 26.09 -17.34 15.74
C THR A 340 27.52 -17.32 16.29
N ASP A 341 27.69 -17.06 17.59
CA ASP A 341 29.00 -16.89 18.23
C ASP A 341 29.62 -18.22 18.74
N ASP A 342 28.97 -19.37 18.51
CA ASP A 342 29.33 -20.67 19.09
C ASP A 342 30.78 -21.12 18.80
N TYR A 343 31.41 -20.59 17.74
CA TYR A 343 32.80 -20.88 17.37
C TYR A 343 33.66 -19.62 17.12
N GLY A 344 33.17 -18.44 17.52
CA GLY A 344 33.90 -17.16 17.60
C GLY A 344 34.18 -16.40 16.32
#